data_AF-A0A963W1Q7-F1
#
_entry.id   AF-A0A963W1Q7-F1
#
_cell.length_a   1.000
_cell.length_b   1.000
_cell.length_c   1.000
_cell.angle_alpha   90.00
_cell.angle_beta   90.00
_cell.angle_gamma   90.00
#
_symmetry.space_group_name_H-M   'P 1'
#
loop_
_entity.id
_entity.type
_entity.pdbx_description
1 polymer ?
#
loop_
_entity_poly.entity_id
_entity_poly.type
_entity_poly.pdbx_seq_one_letter_code
_entity_poly.pdbx_strand_id
1 'polypeptide(L)'
;GDNLFKITASYGDGSKSDPLNARIAQDVVVKLIDIFREENLAGNHGEMSQSLSFMDQQLESRQKDLEAAEQKRLAFEAANPNLAQGGVTTLQRLETMRQELRGIDADLAAAQSALAAINGQLAGTPQTIPGVGPAGGARAAYNQAQSDLASMRARGLTENHPDVIAAKNQVAALRAAAQAEGASGGGGTPNPAYTSLQSIKAERQANVQALMSRRASVQSDISSITAQQIQNPELAAEYQRINRDYDVLKEQYDKLLKDREDLRLRGQVETEHNAVKFDVIDPPTTPRSPVAPNRPLLLFAVLVIGLGAGAAAAFALGQLRSTFTTTAKLERTLGLPVLGAVTMTLTDAGRVLRRRRMKQFYAASGALGALFVLLLVVEFVQRGLVA
;
A
#
# COMPACT_ATOMS: atom_id res chain seq x y z
N GLY A 1 -35.21 -5.19 -15.05
CA GLY A 1 -35.60 -6.52 -14.54
C GLY A 1 -34.44 -7.44 -14.77
N ASP A 2 -33.28 -7.09 -14.21
CA ASP A 2 -31.98 -7.48 -14.80
C ASP A 2 -31.22 -8.50 -13.96
N ASN A 3 -31.86 -9.04 -12.91
CA ASN A 3 -31.25 -9.98 -11.96
C ASN A 3 -31.96 -11.35 -11.96
N LEU A 4 -32.61 -11.74 -13.06
CA LEU A 4 -33.22 -13.07 -13.21
C LEU A 4 -32.38 -13.94 -14.16
N PHE A 5 -31.89 -15.06 -13.64
CA PHE A 5 -31.25 -16.09 -14.44
C PHE A 5 -32.27 -17.20 -14.75
N LYS A 6 -32.37 -17.58 -16.02
CA LYS A 6 -33.21 -18.70 -16.45
C LYS A 6 -32.33 -19.84 -16.90
N ILE A 7 -32.39 -20.96 -16.18
CA ILE A 7 -31.69 -22.20 -16.54
C ILE A 7 -32.71 -23.13 -17.20
N THR A 8 -32.39 -23.62 -18.39
CA THR A 8 -33.22 -24.60 -19.12
C THR A 8 -32.36 -25.75 -19.60
N ALA A 9 -32.79 -26.99 -19.35
CA ALA A 9 -32.16 -28.19 -19.88
C ALA A 9 -33.17 -29.02 -20.69
N SER A 10 -32.68 -29.63 -21.77
CA SER A 10 -33.45 -30.57 -22.58
C SER A 10 -32.75 -31.93 -22.57
N TYR A 11 -33.48 -32.99 -22.24
CA TYR A 11 -32.99 -34.36 -22.25
C TYR A 11 -33.95 -35.26 -23.03
N GLY A 12 -33.40 -36.14 -23.86
CA GLY A 12 -34.17 -37.10 -24.65
C GLY A 12 -33.36 -38.34 -24.97
N ASP A 13 -33.83 -39.48 -24.50
CA ASP A 13 -33.27 -40.79 -24.78
C ASP A 13 -34.39 -41.68 -25.31
N GLY A 14 -34.19 -42.24 -26.51
CA GLY A 14 -35.19 -43.06 -27.21
C GLY A 14 -35.48 -44.40 -26.54
N SER A 15 -34.66 -44.83 -25.58
CA SER A 15 -34.88 -46.05 -24.80
C SER A 15 -35.81 -45.85 -23.59
N LYS A 16 -36.11 -44.59 -23.24
CA LYS A 16 -36.86 -44.22 -22.03
C LYS A 16 -38.24 -43.65 -22.40
N SER A 17 -39.20 -43.79 -21.49
CA SER A 17 -40.53 -43.19 -21.64
C SER A 17 -40.49 -41.67 -21.44
N ASP A 18 -41.43 -40.96 -22.05
CA ASP A 18 -41.55 -39.50 -21.97
C ASP A 18 -41.58 -38.96 -20.51
N PRO A 19 -42.31 -39.59 -19.55
CA PRO A 19 -42.28 -39.16 -18.15
C PRO A 19 -40.92 -39.34 -17.47
N LEU A 20 -40.17 -40.38 -17.85
CA LEU A 20 -38.84 -40.65 -17.29
C LEU A 20 -37.82 -39.66 -17.84
N ASN A 21 -37.89 -39.34 -19.13
CA ASN A 21 -37.10 -38.27 -19.75
C ASN A 21 -37.40 -36.89 -19.14
N ALA A 22 -38.67 -36.59 -18.85
CA ALA A 22 -39.07 -35.34 -18.20
C ALA A 22 -38.50 -35.22 -16.77
N ARG A 23 -38.47 -36.32 -16.01
CA ARG A 23 -37.86 -36.35 -14.68
C ARG A 23 -36.35 -36.15 -14.72
N ILE A 24 -35.66 -36.81 -15.65
CA ILE A 24 -34.21 -36.61 -15.81
C ILE A 24 -33.89 -35.16 -16.20
N ALA A 25 -34.67 -34.56 -17.11
CA ALA A 25 -34.50 -33.16 -17.47
C ALA A 25 -34.65 -32.23 -16.25
N GLN A 26 -35.64 -32.49 -15.39
CA GLN A 26 -35.82 -31.76 -14.13
C GLN A 26 -34.61 -31.95 -13.20
N ASP A 27 -34.18 -33.20 -12.98
CA ASP A 27 -33.04 -33.51 -12.11
C ASP A 27 -31.75 -32.83 -12.58
N VAL A 28 -31.54 -32.73 -13.90
CA VAL A 28 -30.41 -31.99 -14.49
C VAL A 28 -30.49 -30.50 -14.15
N VAL A 29 -31.66 -29.86 -14.27
CA VAL A 29 -31.83 -28.44 -13.91
C VAL A 29 -31.63 -28.23 -12.42
N VAL A 30 -32.20 -29.08 -11.56
CA VAL A 30 -31.99 -29.02 -10.11
C VAL A 30 -30.50 -29.12 -9.79
N LYS A 31 -29.80 -30.10 -10.37
CA LYS A 31 -28.38 -30.29 -10.08
C LYS A 31 -27.52 -29.14 -10.59
N LEU A 32 -27.86 -28.55 -11.73
CA LEU A 32 -27.20 -27.34 -12.23
C LEU A 32 -27.42 -26.13 -11.30
N ILE A 33 -28.63 -25.96 -10.75
CA ILE A 33 -28.91 -24.92 -9.75
C ILE A 33 -28.09 -25.16 -8.49
N ASP A 34 -28.03 -26.40 -8.01
CA ASP A 34 -27.25 -26.75 -6.82
C ASP A 34 -25.75 -26.49 -7.02
N ILE A 35 -25.19 -26.94 -8.16
CA ILE A 35 -23.78 -26.69 -8.52
C ILE A 35 -23.52 -25.17 -8.60
N PHE A 36 -24.38 -24.41 -9.26
CA PHE A 36 -24.22 -22.96 -9.37
C PHE A 36 -24.24 -22.26 -8.01
N ARG A 37 -25.10 -22.70 -7.08
CA ARG A 37 -25.15 -22.18 -5.71
C ARG A 37 -23.90 -22.56 -4.93
N GLU A 38 -23.47 -23.81 -5.02
CA GLU A 38 -22.30 -24.34 -4.32
C GLU A 38 -21.00 -23.70 -4.83
N GLU A 39 -20.83 -23.55 -6.13
CA GLU A 39 -19.64 -22.99 -6.77
C GLU A 39 -19.47 -21.48 -6.48
N ASN A 40 -20.55 -20.70 -6.49
CA ASN A 40 -20.48 -19.29 -6.12
C ASN A 40 -20.19 -19.08 -4.62
N LEU A 41 -20.69 -19.95 -3.76
CA LEU A 41 -20.39 -19.89 -2.32
C LEU A 41 -18.96 -20.37 -2.02
N ALA A 42 -18.53 -21.46 -2.67
CA ALA A 42 -17.21 -22.04 -2.46
C ALA A 42 -16.07 -21.21 -3.08
N GLY A 43 -16.30 -20.62 -4.26
CA GLY A 43 -15.30 -19.80 -4.98
C GLY A 43 -14.79 -18.63 -4.15
N ASN A 44 -15.71 -17.82 -3.60
CA ASN A 44 -15.36 -16.66 -2.79
C ASN A 44 -14.63 -17.06 -1.48
N HIS A 45 -15.03 -18.19 -0.86
CA HIS A 45 -14.39 -18.66 0.37
C HIS A 45 -12.97 -19.21 0.10
N GLY A 46 -12.80 -19.94 -1.01
CA GLY A 46 -11.51 -20.53 -1.40
C GLY A 46 -10.45 -19.48 -1.73
N GLU A 47 -10.79 -18.50 -2.56
CA GLU A 47 -9.89 -17.41 -2.96
C GLU A 47 -9.42 -16.58 -1.75
N MET A 48 -10.34 -16.32 -0.81
CA MET A 48 -10.03 -15.55 0.39
C MET A 48 -9.11 -16.31 1.35
N SER A 49 -9.39 -17.60 1.58
CA SER A 49 -8.53 -18.47 2.39
C SER A 49 -7.12 -18.59 1.81
N GLN A 50 -7.02 -18.73 0.49
CA GLN A 50 -5.73 -18.77 -0.21
C GLN A 50 -4.96 -17.45 -0.09
N SER A 51 -5.66 -16.31 -0.21
CA SER A 51 -5.06 -14.98 -0.04
C SER A 51 -4.55 -14.73 1.39
N LEU A 52 -5.32 -15.16 2.40
CA LEU A 52 -4.89 -15.10 3.80
C LEU A 52 -3.66 -15.99 4.05
N SER A 53 -3.65 -17.22 3.53
CA SER A 53 -2.50 -18.12 3.65
C SER A 53 -1.24 -17.55 2.98
N PHE A 54 -1.38 -16.92 1.81
CA PHE A 54 -0.27 -16.24 1.15
C PHE A 54 0.27 -15.07 1.99
N MET A 55 -0.62 -14.26 2.58
CA MET A 55 -0.21 -13.18 3.48
C MET A 55 0.47 -13.69 4.75
N ASP A 56 0.00 -14.79 5.32
CA ASP A 56 0.63 -15.42 6.50
C ASP A 56 2.06 -15.88 6.18
N GLN A 57 2.27 -16.52 5.03
CA GLN A 57 3.60 -16.92 4.58
C GLN A 57 4.53 -15.71 4.36
N GLN A 58 4.00 -14.64 3.75
CA GLN A 58 4.76 -13.40 3.58
C GLN A 58 5.08 -12.74 4.93
N LEU A 59 4.14 -12.70 5.86
CA LEU A 59 4.36 -12.18 7.22
C LEU A 59 5.45 -12.95 7.95
N GLU A 60 5.44 -14.29 7.88
CA GLU A 60 6.47 -15.11 8.50
C GLU A 60 7.86 -14.85 7.89
N SER A 61 7.94 -14.72 6.56
CA SER A 61 9.19 -14.38 5.88
C SER A 61 9.68 -13.00 6.30
N ARG A 62 8.79 -11.99 6.34
CA ARG A 62 9.14 -10.62 6.72
C ARG A 62 9.50 -10.48 8.19
N GLN A 63 8.86 -11.26 9.05
CA GLN A 63 9.24 -11.35 10.45
C GLN A 63 10.68 -11.85 10.60
N LYS A 64 11.06 -12.92 9.88
CA LYS A 64 12.44 -13.42 9.89
C LYS A 64 13.45 -12.37 9.38
N ASP A 65 13.10 -11.65 8.31
CA ASP A 65 13.93 -10.58 7.78
C ASP A 65 14.08 -9.43 8.79
N LEU A 66 12.99 -9.05 9.47
CA LEU A 66 12.96 -8.01 10.49
C LEU A 66 13.80 -8.40 11.71
N GLU A 67 13.66 -9.64 12.19
CA GLU A 67 14.47 -10.19 13.28
C GLU A 67 15.95 -10.21 12.91
N ALA A 68 16.30 -10.57 11.68
CA ALA A 68 17.67 -10.52 11.19
C ALA A 68 18.22 -9.08 11.11
N ALA A 69 17.39 -8.11 10.69
CA ALA A 69 17.76 -6.70 10.67
C ALA A 69 17.93 -6.13 12.10
N GLU A 70 17.06 -6.51 13.02
CA GLU A 70 17.15 -6.13 14.42
C GLU A 70 18.40 -6.71 15.08
N GLN A 71 18.72 -7.98 14.84
CA GLN A 71 19.97 -8.59 15.31
C GLN A 71 21.19 -7.87 14.76
N LYS A 72 21.19 -7.47 13.47
CA LYS A 72 22.27 -6.66 12.89
C LYS A 72 22.41 -5.31 13.57
N ARG A 73 21.30 -4.63 13.86
CA ARG A 73 21.30 -3.35 14.59
C ARG A 73 21.87 -3.52 16.01
N LEU A 74 21.37 -4.51 16.75
CA LEU A 74 21.82 -4.81 18.11
C LEU A 74 23.31 -5.21 18.14
N ALA A 75 23.77 -6.02 17.20
CA ALA A 75 25.17 -6.39 17.08
C ALA A 75 26.07 -5.17 16.78
N PHE A 76 25.61 -4.27 15.91
CA PHE A 76 26.32 -3.04 15.61
C PHE A 76 26.37 -2.09 16.80
N GLU A 77 25.26 -1.93 17.54
CA GLU A 77 25.19 -1.12 18.76
C GLU A 77 26.07 -1.70 19.89
N ALA A 78 26.09 -3.02 20.05
CA ALA A 78 26.94 -3.71 21.01
C ALA A 78 28.44 -3.57 20.69
N ALA A 79 28.81 -3.61 19.40
CA ALA A 79 30.18 -3.37 18.95
C ALA A 79 30.59 -1.89 19.06
N ASN A 80 29.62 -0.97 18.97
CA ASN A 80 29.87 0.48 18.90
C ASN A 80 29.03 1.27 19.94
N PRO A 81 29.27 1.07 21.25
CA PRO A 81 28.46 1.68 22.31
C PRO A 81 28.51 3.22 22.30
N ASN A 82 29.61 3.81 21.83
CA ASN A 82 29.76 5.26 21.71
C ASN A 82 28.86 5.88 20.62
N LEU A 83 28.45 5.10 19.61
CA LEU A 83 27.56 5.56 18.53
C LEU A 83 26.08 5.42 18.93
N ALA A 84 25.75 4.34 19.64
CA ALA A 84 24.39 4.01 20.10
C ALA A 84 23.82 5.08 21.06
N GLN A 85 24.67 5.78 21.83
CA GLN A 85 24.24 6.88 22.71
C GLN A 85 23.89 8.20 21.98
N GLY A 86 23.95 8.25 20.65
CA GLY A 86 23.24 9.28 19.88
C GLY A 86 24.07 10.04 18.85
N GLY A 87 24.56 9.37 17.80
CA GLY A 87 25.26 10.03 16.68
C GLY A 87 24.48 11.19 16.02
N VAL A 88 23.14 11.16 16.01
CA VAL A 88 22.30 12.28 15.54
C VAL A 88 22.26 13.43 16.56
N THR A 89 22.23 13.11 17.85
CA THR A 89 22.27 14.11 18.93
C THR A 89 23.61 14.84 18.98
N THR A 90 24.70 14.19 18.56
CA THR A 90 26.03 14.77 18.52
C THR A 90 26.15 15.90 17.49
N LEU A 91 25.50 15.77 16.32
CA LEU A 91 25.47 16.82 15.30
C LEU A 91 24.67 18.04 15.75
N GLN A 92 23.49 17.83 16.33
CA GLN A 92 22.70 18.90 16.93
C GLN A 92 23.47 19.59 18.06
N ARG A 93 24.13 18.82 18.93
CA ARG A 93 24.96 19.35 20.02
C ARG A 93 26.11 20.19 19.48
N LEU A 94 26.81 19.73 18.45
CA LEU A 94 27.90 20.47 17.81
C LEU A 94 27.43 21.79 17.22
N GLU A 95 26.26 21.82 16.57
CA GLU A 95 25.68 23.05 16.04
C GLU A 95 25.29 24.02 17.16
N THR A 96 24.71 23.52 18.26
CA THR A 96 24.41 24.33 19.46
C THR A 96 25.69 24.90 20.09
N MET A 97 26.77 24.13 20.20
CA MET A 97 28.04 24.62 20.73
C MET A 97 28.70 25.64 19.80
N ARG A 98 28.56 25.51 18.47
CA ARG A 98 29.03 26.52 17.50
C ARG A 98 28.22 27.82 17.58
N GLN A 99 26.93 27.73 17.89
CA GLN A 99 26.11 28.92 18.16
C GLN A 99 26.52 29.58 19.48
N GLU A 100 26.77 28.79 20.53
CA GLU A 100 27.28 29.29 21.81
C GLU A 100 28.64 29.99 21.66
N LEU A 101 29.57 29.38 20.91
CA LEU A 101 30.89 29.97 20.64
C LEU A 101 30.77 31.32 19.93
N ARG A 102 29.89 31.44 18.92
CA ARG A 102 29.62 32.71 18.24
C ARG A 102 29.05 33.78 19.19
N GLY A 103 28.19 33.39 20.12
CA GLY A 103 27.69 34.27 21.16
C GLY A 103 28.81 34.76 22.09
N ILE A 104 29.64 33.83 22.58
CA ILE A 104 30.79 34.15 23.44
C ILE A 104 31.79 35.07 22.72
N ASP A 105 32.06 34.85 21.43
CA ASP A 105 32.96 35.69 20.64
C ASP A 105 32.42 37.13 20.51
N ALA A 106 31.11 37.29 20.32
CA ALA A 106 30.46 38.61 20.29
C ALA A 106 30.52 39.31 21.66
N ASP A 107 30.23 38.59 22.74
CA ASP A 107 30.30 39.11 24.12
C ASP A 107 31.73 39.51 24.49
N LEU A 108 32.71 38.70 24.08
CA LEU A 108 34.13 38.95 24.32
C LEU A 108 34.60 40.20 23.56
N ALA A 109 34.19 40.37 22.30
CA ALA A 109 34.49 41.58 21.54
C ALA A 109 33.87 42.85 22.17
N ALA A 110 32.63 42.74 22.67
CA ALA A 110 31.97 43.82 23.39
C ALA A 110 32.69 44.14 24.72
N ALA A 111 33.06 43.12 25.50
CA ALA A 111 33.76 43.28 26.77
C ALA A 111 35.17 43.87 26.59
N GLN A 112 35.90 43.46 25.54
CA GLN A 112 37.20 44.05 25.19
C GLN A 112 37.08 45.52 24.78
N SER A 113 36.06 45.85 24.00
CA SER A 113 35.79 47.24 23.60
C SER A 113 35.44 48.12 24.82
N ALA A 114 34.62 47.60 25.74
CA ALA A 114 34.30 48.28 26.99
C ALA A 114 35.54 48.48 27.88
N LEU A 115 36.42 47.48 27.96
CA LEU A 115 37.69 47.58 28.69
C LEU A 115 38.63 48.62 28.07
N ALA A 116 38.69 48.68 26.73
CA ALA A 116 39.48 49.69 26.01
C ALA A 116 38.95 51.11 26.29
N ALA A 117 37.62 51.30 26.31
CA ALA A 117 37.01 52.58 26.65
C ALA A 117 37.35 53.03 28.08
N ILE A 118 37.28 52.12 29.05
CA ILE A 118 37.67 52.41 30.45
C ILE A 118 39.17 52.73 30.56
N ASN A 119 40.03 52.01 29.83
CA ASN A 119 41.46 52.33 29.77
C ASN A 119 41.71 53.74 29.19
N GLY A 120 40.96 54.15 28.17
CA GLY A 120 41.03 55.50 27.61
C GLY A 120 40.61 56.57 28.61
N GLN A 121 39.53 56.34 29.36
CA GLN A 121 39.07 57.24 30.43
C GLN A 121 40.09 57.34 31.57
N LEU A 122 40.70 56.22 31.97
CA LEU A 122 41.78 56.18 32.96
C LEU A 122 43.02 56.97 32.50
N ALA A 123 43.39 56.88 31.22
CA ALA A 123 44.51 57.64 30.68
C ALA A 123 44.25 59.16 30.67
N GLY A 124 42.99 59.57 30.47
CA GLY A 124 42.57 60.97 30.52
C GLY A 124 42.28 61.52 31.93
N THR A 125 42.19 60.66 32.95
CA THR A 125 41.86 61.07 34.32
C THR A 125 43.13 61.20 35.15
N PRO A 126 43.49 62.40 35.63
CA PRO A 126 44.67 62.58 36.48
C PRO A 126 44.52 61.82 37.80
N GLN A 127 45.59 61.16 38.22
CA GLN A 127 45.67 60.34 39.44
C GLN A 127 45.46 61.14 40.72
N THR A 128 45.82 62.42 40.70
CA THR A 128 45.71 63.34 41.82
C THR A 128 45.05 64.64 41.37
N ILE A 129 44.24 65.24 42.24
CA ILE A 129 43.67 66.57 42.00
C ILE A 129 44.60 67.59 42.70
N PRO A 130 45.04 68.66 42.01
CA PRO A 130 45.76 69.76 42.66
C PRO A 130 44.83 70.46 43.66
N GLY A 131 45.06 70.24 44.96
CA GLY A 131 44.33 70.88 46.04
C GLY A 131 45.21 71.88 46.78
N VAL A 132 44.75 73.13 46.88
CA VAL A 132 45.28 74.13 47.82
C VAL A 132 44.61 73.87 49.18
N GLY A 133 45.27 73.12 50.06
CA GLY A 133 44.81 72.80 51.43
C GLY A 133 45.79 71.83 52.14
N PRO A 134 45.97 71.92 53.47
CA PRO A 134 47.24 71.59 54.12
C PRO A 134 47.56 70.08 54.13
N ALA A 135 48.72 69.73 53.58
CA ALA A 135 49.52 68.54 53.87
C ALA A 135 48.76 67.20 53.96
N GLY A 136 48.19 66.75 52.83
CA GLY A 136 47.60 65.41 52.67
C GLY A 136 48.32 64.52 51.64
N GLY A 137 49.64 64.72 51.46
CA GLY A 137 50.45 64.03 50.45
C GLY A 137 50.76 62.55 50.76
N ALA A 138 51.59 61.93 49.92
CA ALA A 138 52.17 60.59 50.14
C ALA A 138 52.79 60.41 51.54
N ARG A 139 53.24 61.50 52.17
CA ARG A 139 53.65 61.57 53.58
C ARG A 139 52.53 61.23 54.58
N ALA A 140 51.31 61.73 54.36
CA ALA A 140 50.15 61.44 55.21
C ALA A 140 49.68 59.99 55.01
N ALA A 141 49.65 59.51 53.77
CA ALA A 141 49.36 58.10 53.46
C ALA A 141 50.40 57.14 54.05
N TYR A 142 51.68 57.52 54.04
CA TYR A 142 52.76 56.77 54.70
C TYR A 142 52.57 56.72 56.23
N ASN A 143 52.24 57.85 56.86
CA ASN A 143 52.01 57.91 58.30
C ASN A 143 50.80 57.04 58.71
N GLN A 144 49.73 57.05 57.91
CA GLN A 144 48.56 56.19 58.15
C GLN A 144 48.89 54.70 57.97
N ALA A 145 49.61 54.33 56.92
CA ALA A 145 50.04 52.94 56.71
C ALA A 145 50.98 52.46 57.84
N GLN A 146 51.80 53.37 58.40
CA GLN A 146 52.65 53.07 59.55
C GLN A 146 51.82 52.89 60.84
N SER A 147 50.77 53.67 61.06
CA SER A 147 49.85 53.46 62.19
C SER A 147 49.05 52.18 62.05
N ASP A 148 48.63 51.80 60.84
CA ASP A 148 47.89 50.57 60.60
C ASP A 148 48.77 49.34 60.85
N LEU A 149 50.04 49.36 60.39
CA LEU A 149 51.03 48.33 60.71
C LEU A 149 51.31 48.26 62.22
N ALA A 150 51.42 49.40 62.90
CA ALA A 150 51.59 49.44 64.35
C ALA A 150 50.37 48.87 65.08
N SER A 151 49.15 49.11 64.60
CA SER A 151 47.91 48.55 65.15
C SER A 151 47.83 47.03 64.97
N MET A 152 48.34 46.48 63.87
CA MET A 152 48.37 45.04 63.61
C MET A 152 49.39 44.35 64.53
N ARG A 153 50.55 44.98 64.74
CA ARG A 153 51.54 44.53 65.72
C ARG A 153 51.03 44.62 67.17
N ALA A 154 50.33 45.70 67.52
CA ALA A 154 49.71 45.87 68.82
C ALA A 154 48.59 44.84 69.10
N ARG A 155 47.92 44.34 68.05
CA ARG A 155 46.96 43.23 68.13
C ARG A 155 47.62 41.85 68.25
N GLY A 156 48.96 41.78 68.28
CA GLY A 156 49.71 40.53 68.47
C GLY A 156 49.91 39.70 67.20
N LEU A 157 49.63 40.24 66.00
CA LEU A 157 49.90 39.53 64.76
C LEU A 157 51.42 39.39 64.56
N THR A 158 51.88 38.17 64.30
CA THR A 158 53.30 37.88 64.08
C THR A 158 53.76 38.36 62.70
N GLU A 159 55.08 38.54 62.55
CA GLU A 159 55.70 39.08 61.33
C GLU A 159 55.49 38.21 60.06
N ASN A 160 54.97 36.97 60.22
CA ASN A 160 54.67 36.01 59.16
C ASN A 160 53.19 36.02 58.71
N HIS A 161 52.31 36.82 59.33
CA HIS A 161 50.90 36.87 58.95
C HIS A 161 50.73 37.51 57.56
N PRO A 162 49.91 36.95 56.64
CA PRO A 162 49.73 37.47 55.28
C PRO A 162 49.35 38.96 55.25
N ASP A 163 48.48 39.39 56.17
CA ASP A 163 48.09 40.80 56.30
C ASP A 163 49.23 41.71 56.75
N VAL A 164 50.12 41.23 57.62
CA VAL A 164 51.31 41.98 58.06
C VAL A 164 52.33 42.08 56.93
N ILE A 165 52.45 41.04 56.09
CA ILE A 165 53.30 41.04 54.90
C ILE A 165 52.76 42.03 53.87
N ALA A 166 51.45 42.02 53.59
CA ALA A 166 50.81 42.98 52.70
C ALA A 166 50.97 44.42 53.19
N ALA A 167 50.73 44.66 54.50
CA ALA A 167 50.90 45.96 55.12
C ALA A 167 52.36 46.45 55.11
N LYS A 168 53.34 45.56 55.34
CA LYS A 168 54.76 45.88 55.20
C LYS A 168 55.12 46.29 53.78
N ASN A 169 54.63 45.55 52.78
CA ASN A 169 54.87 45.86 51.37
C ASN A 169 54.25 47.22 50.99
N GLN A 170 53.06 47.52 51.53
CA GLN A 170 52.39 48.81 51.36
C GLN A 170 53.18 49.96 52.02
N VAL A 171 53.67 49.79 53.25
CA VAL A 171 54.53 50.78 53.92
C VAL A 171 55.85 50.99 53.16
N ALA A 172 56.45 49.93 52.63
CA ALA A 172 57.69 50.01 51.85
C ALA A 172 57.50 50.75 50.52
N ALA A 173 56.40 50.48 49.80
CA ALA A 173 56.05 51.19 48.56
C ALA A 173 55.76 52.68 48.83
N LEU A 174 55.03 52.98 49.90
CA LEU A 174 54.70 54.36 50.29
C LEU A 174 55.91 55.11 50.85
N ARG A 175 56.91 54.44 51.43
CA ARG A 175 58.16 55.07 51.89
C ARG A 175 58.91 55.73 50.74
N ALA A 176 59.00 55.07 49.60
CA ALA A 176 59.68 55.60 48.42
C ALA A 176 58.93 56.82 47.85
N ALA A 177 57.59 56.74 47.77
CA ALA A 177 56.75 57.85 47.33
C ALA A 177 56.82 59.06 48.30
N ALA A 178 56.81 58.81 49.61
CA ALA A 178 56.92 59.83 50.65
C ALA A 178 58.31 60.47 50.77
N GLN A 179 59.36 59.81 50.28
CA GLN A 179 60.71 60.38 50.16
C GLN A 179 60.87 61.19 48.87
N ALA A 180 60.26 60.76 47.76
CA ALA A 180 60.24 61.51 46.50
C ALA A 180 59.44 62.83 46.61
N GLU A 181 58.38 62.84 47.43
CA GLU A 181 57.57 64.02 47.72
C GLU A 181 58.33 65.11 48.51
N GLY A 182 59.44 64.76 49.17
CA GLY A 182 60.28 65.71 49.93
C GLY A 182 61.07 66.71 49.07
N ALA A 183 61.17 66.50 47.76
CA ALA A 183 61.92 67.36 46.83
C ALA A 183 61.03 68.22 45.90
N SER A 184 59.71 68.00 45.89
CA SER A 184 58.77 68.80 45.10
C SER A 184 57.45 68.92 45.87
N GLY A 185 57.22 70.10 46.44
CA GLY A 185 55.97 70.42 47.14
C GLY A 185 54.79 70.34 46.16
N GLY A 186 54.01 69.27 46.23
CA GLY A 186 52.88 69.05 45.33
C GLY A 186 52.17 67.73 45.56
N GLY A 187 51.91 67.36 46.82
CA GLY A 187 51.12 66.18 47.17
C GLY A 187 49.64 66.42 46.94
N GLY A 188 49.14 66.14 45.74
CA GLY A 188 47.71 66.19 45.43
C GLY A 188 46.94 65.03 46.06
N THR A 189 45.72 65.29 46.51
CA THR A 189 44.83 64.25 47.06
C THR A 189 44.46 63.23 45.97
N PRO A 190 44.41 61.92 46.27
CA PRO A 190 43.98 60.89 45.30
C PRO A 190 42.61 61.23 44.72
N ASN A 191 42.49 61.19 43.39
CA ASN A 191 41.23 61.49 42.73
C ASN A 191 40.25 60.32 42.93
N PRO A 192 39.09 60.50 43.62
CA PRO A 192 38.12 59.42 43.83
C PRO A 192 37.50 58.90 42.53
N ALA A 193 37.51 59.70 41.44
CA ALA A 193 37.10 59.24 40.12
C ALA A 193 38.14 58.29 39.49
N TYR A 194 39.42 58.45 39.82
CA TYR A 194 40.47 57.55 39.33
C TYR A 194 40.38 56.19 40.02
N THR A 195 40.16 56.16 41.34
CA THR A 195 40.05 54.91 42.10
C THR A 195 38.81 54.11 41.73
N SER A 196 37.68 54.77 41.45
CA SER A 196 36.46 54.11 40.96
C SER A 196 36.61 53.58 39.53
N LEU A 197 37.27 54.31 38.62
CA LEU A 197 37.59 53.79 37.30
C LEU A 197 38.54 52.59 37.36
N GLN A 198 39.46 52.58 38.33
CA GLN A 198 40.38 51.46 38.55
C GLN A 198 39.66 50.21 39.04
N SER A 199 38.64 50.32 39.91
CA SER A 199 37.80 49.18 40.29
C SER A 199 36.94 48.68 39.12
N ILE A 200 36.36 49.60 38.33
CA ILE A 200 35.59 49.24 37.13
C ILE A 200 36.49 48.53 36.12
N LYS A 201 37.73 48.99 35.94
CA LYS A 201 38.71 48.31 35.08
C LYS A 201 38.97 46.88 35.55
N ALA A 202 39.21 46.68 36.85
CA ALA A 202 39.46 45.35 37.39
C ALA A 202 38.26 44.41 37.15
N GLU A 203 37.03 44.91 37.33
CA GLU A 203 35.79 44.16 37.05
C GLU A 203 35.65 43.82 35.56
N ARG A 204 35.88 44.78 34.65
CA ARG A 204 35.85 44.54 33.20
C ARG A 204 36.93 43.56 32.77
N GLN A 205 38.11 43.63 33.36
CA GLN A 205 39.23 42.72 33.08
C GLN A 205 38.94 41.30 33.56
N ALA A 206 38.32 41.15 34.73
CA ALA A 206 37.82 39.86 35.19
C ALA A 206 36.76 39.28 34.25
N ASN A 207 35.85 40.11 33.73
CA ASN A 207 34.82 39.67 32.77
C ASN A 207 35.44 39.18 31.45
N VAL A 208 36.40 39.92 30.88
CA VAL A 208 37.13 39.49 29.68
C VAL A 208 37.85 38.16 29.93
N GLN A 209 38.47 37.98 31.10
CA GLN A 209 39.15 36.74 31.43
C GLN A 209 38.18 35.55 31.56
N ALA A 210 37.02 35.77 32.19
CA ALA A 210 35.97 34.76 32.30
C ALA A 210 35.45 34.32 30.92
N LEU A 211 35.18 35.27 30.02
CA LEU A 211 34.75 34.98 28.65
C LEU A 211 35.84 34.26 27.85
N MET A 212 37.12 34.63 28.01
CA MET A 212 38.23 33.92 27.37
C MET A 212 38.35 32.47 27.86
N SER A 213 38.22 32.23 29.17
CA SER A 213 38.21 30.87 29.72
C SER A 213 37.03 30.05 29.20
N ARG A 214 35.83 30.64 29.13
CA ARG A 214 34.63 29.99 28.59
C ARG A 214 34.76 29.68 27.09
N ARG A 215 35.34 30.60 26.31
CA ARG A 215 35.66 30.38 24.90
C ARG A 215 36.61 29.20 24.73
N ALA A 216 37.69 29.15 25.51
CA ALA A 216 38.68 28.08 25.46
C ALA A 216 38.07 26.71 25.80
N SER A 217 37.18 26.63 26.79
CA SER A 217 36.50 25.38 27.14
C SER A 217 35.56 24.91 26.03
N VAL A 218 34.70 25.80 25.50
CA VAL A 218 33.77 25.44 24.41
C VAL A 218 34.54 25.07 23.13
N GLN A 219 35.63 25.78 22.81
CA GLN A 219 36.50 25.45 21.68
C GLN A 219 37.14 24.06 21.84
N SER A 220 37.62 23.73 23.05
CA SER A 220 38.17 22.41 23.37
C SER A 220 37.13 21.32 23.17
N ASP A 221 35.93 21.51 23.71
CA ASP A 221 34.83 20.54 23.57
C ASP A 221 34.44 20.33 22.10
N ILE A 222 34.29 21.41 21.33
CA ILE A 222 34.04 21.32 19.87
C ILE A 222 35.14 20.52 19.18
N SER A 223 36.42 20.78 19.50
CA SER A 223 37.55 20.07 18.89
C SER A 223 37.55 18.57 19.24
N SER A 224 37.17 18.22 20.47
CA SER A 224 37.09 16.83 20.94
C SER A 224 35.97 16.06 20.23
N ILE A 225 34.79 16.67 20.09
CA ILE A 225 33.63 16.10 19.40
C ILE A 225 33.92 15.98 17.89
N THR A 226 34.54 17.00 17.31
CA THR A 226 34.93 17.00 15.88
C THR A 226 35.95 15.90 15.60
N ALA A 227 36.95 15.71 16.48
CA ALA A 227 37.94 14.65 16.33
C ALA A 227 37.32 13.25 16.43
N GLN A 228 36.36 13.05 17.35
CA GLN A 228 35.61 11.80 17.47
C GLN A 228 34.75 11.51 16.22
N GLN A 229 34.17 12.55 15.60
CA GLN A 229 33.41 12.40 14.35
C GLN A 229 34.28 12.06 13.14
N ILE A 230 35.43 12.72 12.98
CA ILE A 230 36.34 12.48 11.84
C ILE A 230 36.89 11.05 11.87
N GLN A 231 37.00 10.44 13.05
CA GLN A 231 37.50 9.07 13.16
C GLN A 231 36.56 8.01 12.59
N ASN A 232 35.23 8.25 12.52
CA ASN A 232 34.27 7.19 12.17
C ASN A 232 33.08 7.61 11.26
N PRO A 233 33.29 8.36 10.16
CA PRO A 233 32.20 8.73 9.25
C PRO A 233 31.56 7.52 8.54
N GLU A 234 32.35 6.52 8.18
CA GLU A 234 31.85 5.28 7.56
C GLU A 234 30.93 4.51 8.52
N LEU A 235 31.29 4.48 9.80
CA LEU A 235 30.51 3.83 10.86
C LEU A 235 29.14 4.50 11.04
N ALA A 236 29.09 5.83 11.01
CA ALA A 236 27.83 6.58 11.09
C ALA A 236 26.94 6.33 9.87
N ALA A 237 27.52 6.28 8.66
CA ALA A 237 26.79 5.94 7.45
C ALA A 237 26.26 4.49 7.48
N GLU A 238 27.05 3.56 8.00
CA GLU A 238 26.65 2.17 8.19
C GLU A 238 25.51 2.03 9.20
N TYR A 239 25.56 2.74 10.33
CA TYR A 239 24.47 2.77 11.30
C TYR A 239 23.17 3.31 10.70
N GLN A 240 23.24 4.43 9.96
CA GLN A 240 22.08 4.99 9.25
C GLN A 240 21.51 4.02 8.22
N ARG A 241 22.36 3.30 7.49
CA ARG A 241 21.94 2.26 6.55
C ARG A 241 21.18 1.13 7.27
N ILE A 242 21.75 0.62 8.38
CA ILE A 242 21.12 -0.46 9.17
C ILE A 242 19.77 0.00 9.73
N ASN A 243 19.68 1.20 10.29
CA ASN A 243 18.42 1.73 10.80
C ASN A 243 17.38 1.91 9.71
N ARG A 244 17.76 2.47 8.55
CA ARG A 244 16.84 2.60 7.42
C ARG A 244 16.34 1.26 6.92
N ASP A 245 17.22 0.26 6.82
CA ASP A 245 16.84 -1.08 6.37
C ASP A 245 15.86 -1.74 7.38
N TYR A 246 16.09 -1.57 8.68
CA TYR A 246 15.16 -2.00 9.74
C TYR A 246 13.81 -1.29 9.64
N ASP A 247 13.81 0.04 9.50
CA ASP A 247 12.58 0.85 9.44
C ASP A 247 11.72 0.47 8.22
N VAL A 248 12.36 0.25 7.06
CA VAL A 248 11.66 -0.21 5.84
C VAL A 248 11.05 -1.59 6.03
N LEU A 249 11.78 -2.54 6.63
CA LEU A 249 11.27 -3.88 6.91
C LEU A 249 10.11 -3.84 7.91
N LYS A 250 10.22 -3.00 8.94
CA LYS A 250 9.17 -2.80 9.94
C LYS A 250 7.91 -2.21 9.31
N GLU A 251 8.04 -1.16 8.51
CA GLU A 251 6.91 -0.54 7.81
C GLU A 251 6.22 -1.54 6.87
N GLN A 252 6.98 -2.35 6.13
CA GLN A 252 6.44 -3.39 5.26
C GLN A 252 5.71 -4.48 6.05
N TYR A 253 6.27 -4.91 7.19
CA TYR A 253 5.62 -5.88 8.08
C TYR A 253 4.32 -5.33 8.66
N ASP A 254 4.35 -4.14 9.23
CA ASP A 254 3.18 -3.49 9.85
C ASP A 254 2.07 -3.26 8.82
N LYS A 255 2.44 -2.85 7.60
CA LYS A 255 1.50 -2.70 6.48
C LYS A 255 0.87 -4.03 6.10
N LEU A 256 1.68 -5.09 5.93
CA LEU A 256 1.17 -6.40 5.56
C LEU A 256 0.27 -7.00 6.65
N LEU A 257 0.62 -6.77 7.92
CA LEU A 257 -0.19 -7.20 9.06
C LEU A 257 -1.55 -6.50 9.06
N LYS A 258 -1.55 -5.19 8.81
CA LYS A 258 -2.78 -4.41 8.68
C LYS A 258 -3.63 -4.88 7.50
N ASP A 259 -3.02 -5.06 6.33
CA ASP A 259 -3.73 -5.53 5.14
C ASP A 259 -4.34 -6.92 5.35
N ARG A 260 -3.64 -7.80 6.09
CA ARG A 260 -4.12 -9.14 6.48
C ARG A 260 -5.32 -9.08 7.42
N GLU A 261 -5.30 -8.23 8.44
CA GLU A 261 -6.45 -8.05 9.34
C GLU A 261 -7.64 -7.38 8.62
N ASP A 262 -7.38 -6.42 7.73
CA ASP A 262 -8.41 -5.81 6.89
C ASP A 262 -9.07 -6.85 5.96
N LEU A 263 -8.27 -7.72 5.32
CA LEU A 263 -8.82 -8.85 4.56
C LEU A 263 -9.64 -9.77 5.47
N ARG A 264 -9.09 -10.23 6.60
CA ARG A 264 -9.82 -11.10 7.52
C ARG A 264 -11.17 -10.51 7.92
N LEU A 265 -11.23 -9.22 8.22
CA LEU A 265 -12.46 -8.52 8.57
C LEU A 265 -13.44 -8.47 7.38
N ARG A 266 -12.95 -8.18 6.16
CA ARG A 266 -13.78 -8.22 4.95
C ARG A 266 -14.36 -9.61 4.72
N GLY A 267 -13.58 -10.67 4.91
CA GLY A 267 -14.07 -12.05 4.79
C GLY A 267 -15.18 -12.38 5.78
N GLN A 268 -15.06 -11.91 7.02
CA GLN A 268 -16.12 -12.06 8.03
C GLN A 268 -17.40 -11.29 7.65
N VAL A 269 -17.26 -10.04 7.21
CA VAL A 269 -18.40 -9.20 6.77
C VAL A 269 -19.08 -9.75 5.52
N GLU A 270 -18.32 -10.26 4.56
CA GLU A 270 -18.87 -10.84 3.33
C GLU A 270 -19.65 -12.13 3.60
N THR A 271 -19.19 -12.93 4.57
CA THR A 271 -19.91 -14.11 5.06
C THR A 271 -21.25 -13.71 5.71
N GLU A 272 -21.29 -12.62 6.47
CA GLU A 272 -22.48 -12.16 7.21
C GLU A 272 -23.48 -11.38 6.35
N HIS A 273 -23.00 -10.51 5.43
CA HIS A 273 -23.84 -9.50 4.76
C HIS A 273 -23.94 -9.63 3.24
N ASN A 274 -23.01 -10.28 2.54
CA ASN A 274 -22.88 -10.17 1.08
C ASN A 274 -22.76 -11.50 0.31
N ALA A 275 -22.98 -12.64 0.97
CA ALA A 275 -23.29 -13.86 0.24
C ALA A 275 -24.53 -13.59 -0.61
N VAL A 276 -24.36 -13.36 -1.92
CA VAL A 276 -25.45 -13.16 -2.88
C VAL A 276 -26.38 -14.36 -2.74
N LYS A 277 -27.49 -14.18 -2.00
CA LYS A 277 -28.46 -15.24 -1.77
C LYS A 277 -29.26 -15.40 -3.05
N PHE A 278 -28.83 -16.35 -3.87
CA PHE A 278 -29.63 -16.82 -5.00
C PHE A 278 -30.83 -17.58 -4.44
N ASP A 279 -31.98 -16.92 -4.44
CA ASP A 279 -33.26 -17.55 -4.11
C ASP A 279 -33.91 -18.10 -5.38
N VAL A 280 -34.34 -19.35 -5.30
CA VAL A 280 -35.06 -20.00 -6.40
C VAL A 280 -36.49 -19.45 -6.41
N ILE A 281 -36.76 -18.53 -7.34
CA ILE A 281 -38.09 -17.92 -7.50
C ILE A 281 -39.09 -18.92 -8.08
N ASP A 282 -38.66 -19.67 -9.10
CA ASP A 282 -39.48 -20.64 -9.80
C ASP A 282 -38.75 -22.00 -9.85
N PRO A 283 -39.21 -23.02 -9.09
CA PRO A 283 -38.57 -24.32 -9.07
C PRO A 283 -38.79 -25.08 -10.39
N PRO A 284 -37.80 -25.87 -10.86
CA PRO A 284 -37.94 -26.61 -12.10
C PRO A 284 -39.07 -27.65 -11.99
N THR A 285 -40.04 -27.57 -12.91
CA THR A 285 -41.16 -28.50 -13.02
C THR A 285 -40.94 -29.53 -14.13
N THR A 286 -41.51 -30.73 -13.99
CA THR A 286 -41.53 -31.71 -15.09
C THR A 286 -42.46 -31.24 -16.21
N PRO A 287 -41.97 -31.14 -17.47
CA PRO A 287 -42.84 -30.80 -18.58
C PRO A 287 -43.84 -31.92 -18.82
N ARG A 288 -45.12 -31.55 -19.01
CA ARG A 288 -46.18 -32.52 -19.31
C ARG A 288 -46.05 -33.07 -20.73
N SER A 289 -45.69 -32.25 -21.70
CA SER A 289 -45.55 -32.68 -23.10
C SER A 289 -44.10 -32.64 -23.59
N PRO A 290 -43.67 -33.59 -24.44
CA PRO A 290 -42.36 -33.54 -25.08
C PRO A 290 -42.21 -32.29 -25.95
N VAL A 291 -41.09 -31.58 -25.78
CA VAL A 291 -40.79 -30.35 -26.54
C VAL A 291 -40.34 -30.67 -27.98
N ALA A 292 -39.75 -31.85 -28.22
CA ALA A 292 -39.31 -32.30 -29.53
C ALA A 292 -39.20 -33.84 -29.61
N PRO A 293 -39.31 -34.46 -30.82
CA PRO A 293 -39.72 -33.87 -32.09
C PRO A 293 -41.25 -33.74 -32.22
N ASN A 294 -41.71 -32.81 -33.04
CA ASN A 294 -43.14 -32.61 -33.33
C ASN A 294 -43.72 -33.80 -34.12
N ARG A 295 -44.16 -34.84 -33.41
CA ARG A 295 -44.76 -36.06 -33.98
C ARG A 295 -45.83 -35.84 -35.07
N PRO A 296 -46.79 -34.89 -34.99
CA PRO A 296 -47.74 -34.66 -36.08
C PRO A 296 -47.08 -34.13 -37.36
N LEU A 297 -46.07 -33.26 -37.21
CA LEU A 297 -45.29 -32.76 -38.34
C LEU A 297 -44.45 -33.88 -38.97
N LEU A 298 -43.89 -34.78 -38.15
CA LEU A 298 -43.17 -35.95 -38.62
C LEU A 298 -44.10 -36.91 -39.39
N LEU A 299 -45.29 -37.22 -38.85
CA LEU A 299 -46.27 -38.07 -39.54
C LEU A 299 -46.68 -37.50 -40.90
N PHE A 300 -46.90 -36.19 -40.97
CA PHE A 300 -47.21 -35.51 -42.23
C PHE A 300 -46.03 -35.59 -43.21
N ALA A 301 -44.81 -35.34 -42.75
CA ALA A 301 -43.61 -35.45 -43.59
C ALA A 301 -43.43 -36.87 -44.14
N VAL A 302 -43.59 -37.90 -43.31
CA VAL A 302 -43.51 -39.31 -43.72
C VAL A 302 -44.58 -39.65 -44.76
N LEU A 303 -45.82 -39.14 -44.60
CA LEU A 303 -46.88 -39.33 -45.58
C LEU A 303 -46.52 -38.74 -46.95
N VAL A 304 -46.05 -37.49 -46.98
CA VAL A 304 -45.67 -36.80 -48.22
C VAL A 304 -44.50 -37.51 -48.91
N ILE A 305 -43.48 -37.89 -48.14
CA ILE A 305 -42.32 -38.63 -48.66
C ILE A 305 -42.76 -40.00 -49.19
N GLY A 306 -43.64 -40.73 -48.47
CA GLY A 306 -44.16 -42.03 -48.89
C GLY A 306 -44.96 -41.96 -50.19
N LEU A 307 -45.81 -40.95 -50.35
CA LEU A 307 -46.54 -40.70 -51.60
C LEU A 307 -45.59 -40.36 -52.75
N GLY A 308 -44.60 -39.50 -52.50
CA GLY A 308 -43.56 -39.15 -53.46
C GLY A 308 -42.75 -40.36 -53.92
N ALA A 309 -42.31 -41.21 -52.99
CA ALA A 309 -41.59 -42.44 -53.27
C ALA A 309 -42.46 -43.43 -54.09
N GLY A 310 -43.74 -43.57 -53.75
CA GLY A 310 -44.69 -44.39 -54.51
C GLY A 310 -44.88 -43.89 -55.95
N ALA A 311 -45.02 -42.58 -56.14
CA ALA A 311 -45.12 -41.97 -57.47
C ALA A 311 -43.84 -42.14 -58.28
N ALA A 312 -42.67 -41.93 -57.67
CA ALA A 312 -41.37 -42.14 -58.30
C ALA A 312 -41.17 -43.62 -58.73
N ALA A 313 -41.53 -44.57 -57.87
CA ALA A 313 -41.49 -46.00 -58.19
C ALA A 313 -42.43 -46.36 -59.34
N ALA A 314 -43.66 -45.82 -59.34
CA ALA A 314 -44.61 -46.01 -60.44
C ALA A 314 -44.10 -45.45 -61.77
N PHE A 315 -43.46 -44.27 -61.74
CA PHE A 315 -42.82 -43.65 -62.90
C PHE A 315 -41.66 -44.50 -63.44
N ALA A 316 -40.77 -44.97 -62.55
CA ALA A 316 -39.64 -45.84 -62.92
C ALA A 316 -40.12 -47.16 -63.54
N LEU A 317 -41.14 -47.80 -62.96
CA LEU A 317 -41.77 -49.00 -63.52
C LEU A 317 -42.43 -48.74 -64.88
N GLY A 318 -42.98 -47.53 -65.08
CA GLY A 318 -43.50 -47.09 -66.37
C GLY A 318 -42.41 -46.97 -67.43
N GLN A 319 -41.24 -46.45 -67.06
CA GLN A 319 -40.10 -46.30 -67.97
C GLN A 319 -39.47 -47.65 -68.36
N LEU A 320 -39.48 -48.63 -67.46
CA LEU A 320 -38.98 -49.99 -67.73
C LEU A 320 -39.90 -50.79 -68.66
N ARG A 321 -41.18 -50.41 -68.79
CA ARG A 321 -42.09 -51.03 -69.75
C ARG A 321 -41.81 -50.47 -71.15
N SER A 322 -41.13 -51.27 -71.98
CA SER A 322 -40.94 -50.98 -73.40
C SER A 322 -42.26 -51.15 -74.16
N THR A 323 -43.14 -50.16 -74.09
CA THR A 323 -44.39 -50.11 -74.84
C THR A 323 -44.55 -48.75 -75.50
N PHE A 324 -44.83 -48.74 -76.80
CA PHE A 324 -45.07 -47.52 -77.55
C PHE A 324 -46.52 -47.06 -77.34
N THR A 325 -46.70 -45.93 -76.67
CA THR A 325 -48.03 -45.40 -76.32
C THR A 325 -48.73 -44.69 -77.49
N THR A 326 -47.99 -44.35 -78.55
CA THR A 326 -48.50 -43.60 -79.70
C THR A 326 -47.88 -44.15 -80.98
N THR A 327 -48.67 -44.21 -82.05
CA THR A 327 -48.23 -44.61 -83.39
C THR A 327 -47.04 -43.76 -83.88
N ALA A 328 -47.10 -42.44 -83.67
CA ALA A 328 -46.01 -41.52 -84.02
C ALA A 328 -44.70 -41.81 -83.26
N LYS A 329 -44.78 -42.30 -82.02
CA LYS A 329 -43.59 -42.66 -81.22
C LYS A 329 -42.96 -43.95 -81.77
N LEU A 330 -43.80 -44.92 -82.14
CA LEU A 330 -43.39 -46.19 -82.76
C LEU A 330 -42.69 -45.95 -84.11
N GLU A 331 -43.28 -45.13 -84.98
CA GLU A 331 -42.75 -44.77 -86.30
C GLU A 331 -41.38 -44.11 -86.20
N ARG A 332 -41.23 -43.10 -85.33
CA ARG A 332 -39.95 -42.41 -85.13
C ARG A 332 -38.83 -43.30 -84.60
N THR A 333 -39.15 -44.29 -83.77
CA THR A 333 -38.14 -45.20 -83.19
C THR A 333 -37.76 -46.35 -84.11
N LEU A 334 -38.69 -46.85 -84.93
CA LEU A 334 -38.45 -47.98 -85.82
C LEU A 334 -38.12 -47.57 -87.26
N GLY A 335 -38.36 -46.30 -87.63
CA GLY A 335 -38.09 -45.77 -88.98
C GLY A 335 -39.02 -46.34 -90.06
N LEU A 336 -40.17 -46.91 -89.68
CA LEU A 336 -41.10 -47.58 -90.57
C LEU A 336 -42.50 -46.93 -90.49
N PRO A 337 -43.18 -46.71 -91.64
CA PRO A 337 -44.49 -46.08 -91.66
C PRO A 337 -45.54 -46.98 -91.00
N VAL A 338 -46.35 -46.41 -90.10
CA VAL A 338 -47.42 -47.15 -89.40
C VAL A 338 -48.65 -47.21 -90.29
N LEU A 339 -48.95 -48.42 -90.81
CA LEU A 339 -50.04 -48.66 -91.78
C LEU A 339 -51.45 -48.52 -91.20
N GLY A 340 -51.60 -48.55 -89.87
CA GLY A 340 -52.88 -48.40 -89.19
C GLY A 340 -52.78 -48.67 -87.69
N ALA A 341 -53.75 -48.19 -86.92
CA ALA A 341 -53.89 -48.49 -85.51
C ALA A 341 -55.24 -49.14 -85.24
N VAL A 342 -55.24 -50.22 -84.45
CA VAL A 342 -56.48 -50.81 -83.95
C VAL A 342 -56.76 -50.20 -82.58
N THR A 343 -57.89 -49.52 -82.45
CA THR A 343 -58.35 -49.01 -81.17
C THR A 343 -58.60 -50.18 -80.23
N MET A 344 -58.04 -50.14 -79.03
CA MET A 344 -58.18 -51.23 -78.07
C MET A 344 -59.67 -51.43 -77.70
N THR A 345 -60.28 -52.52 -78.16
CA THR A 345 -61.61 -52.93 -77.72
C THR A 345 -61.49 -53.71 -76.42
N LEU A 346 -61.98 -53.17 -75.30
CA LEU A 346 -61.99 -53.90 -74.03
C LEU A 346 -62.94 -55.09 -74.15
N THR A 347 -62.38 -56.30 -74.15
CA THR A 347 -63.11 -57.55 -73.90
C THR A 347 -63.78 -57.49 -72.52
N ASP A 348 -64.91 -58.18 -72.34
CA ASP A 348 -65.65 -58.14 -71.07
C ASP A 348 -64.79 -58.65 -69.88
N ALA A 349 -63.90 -59.62 -70.12
CA ALA A 349 -62.91 -60.06 -69.14
C ALA A 349 -61.95 -58.93 -68.71
N GLY A 350 -61.52 -58.08 -69.66
CA GLY A 350 -60.68 -56.91 -69.38
C GLY A 350 -61.38 -55.83 -68.56
N ARG A 351 -62.70 -55.62 -68.76
CA ARG A 351 -63.50 -54.67 -67.99
C ARG A 351 -63.61 -55.07 -66.52
N VAL A 352 -63.82 -56.37 -66.25
CA VAL A 352 -63.91 -56.91 -64.88
C VAL A 352 -62.58 -56.76 -64.14
N LEU A 353 -61.46 -57.10 -64.79
CA LEU A 353 -60.13 -56.98 -64.17
C LEU A 353 -59.77 -55.51 -63.86
N ARG A 354 -60.08 -54.58 -64.78
CA ARG A 354 -59.87 -53.14 -64.56
C ARG A 354 -60.73 -52.62 -63.40
N ARG A 355 -62.01 -53.01 -63.32
CA ARG A 355 -62.88 -52.65 -62.18
C ARG A 355 -62.32 -53.20 -60.87
N ARG A 356 -61.81 -54.43 -60.84
CA ARG A 356 -61.18 -55.02 -59.64
C ARG A 356 -59.92 -54.27 -59.22
N ARG A 357 -59.02 -53.94 -60.16
CA ARG A 357 -57.81 -53.15 -59.88
C ARG A 357 -58.12 -51.74 -59.40
N MET A 358 -59.10 -51.05 -60.00
CA MET A 358 -59.50 -49.72 -59.52
C MET A 358 -60.12 -49.78 -58.13
N LYS A 359 -60.95 -50.80 -57.84
CA LYS A 359 -61.45 -51.03 -56.47
C LYS A 359 -60.31 -51.26 -55.48
N GLN A 360 -59.31 -52.08 -55.84
CA GLN A 360 -58.12 -52.31 -55.02
C GLN A 360 -57.31 -51.03 -54.80
N PHE A 361 -57.13 -50.21 -55.83
CA PHE A 361 -56.43 -48.93 -55.73
C PHE A 361 -57.15 -47.96 -54.78
N TYR A 362 -58.46 -47.74 -54.99
CA TYR A 362 -59.25 -46.88 -54.11
C TYR A 362 -59.31 -47.42 -52.67
N ALA A 363 -59.40 -48.74 -52.49
CA ALA A 363 -59.36 -49.36 -51.17
C ALA A 363 -58.00 -49.15 -50.48
N ALA A 364 -56.89 -49.30 -51.21
CA ALA A 364 -55.54 -49.08 -50.67
C ALA A 364 -55.29 -47.61 -50.31
N SER A 365 -55.69 -46.66 -51.18
CA SER A 365 -55.61 -45.23 -50.89
C SER A 365 -56.49 -44.83 -49.70
N GLY A 366 -57.71 -45.38 -49.62
CA GLY A 366 -58.61 -45.18 -48.48
C GLY A 366 -58.04 -45.74 -47.17
N ALA A 367 -57.45 -46.95 -47.20
CA ALA A 367 -56.81 -47.56 -46.04
C ALA A 367 -55.60 -46.73 -45.55
N LEU A 368 -54.79 -46.20 -46.47
CA LEU A 368 -53.66 -45.33 -46.13
C LEU A 368 -54.11 -44.01 -45.50
N GLY A 369 -55.16 -43.38 -46.03
CA GLY A 369 -55.77 -42.19 -45.43
C GLY A 369 -56.36 -42.46 -44.05
N ALA A 370 -57.09 -43.58 -43.89
CA ALA A 370 -57.65 -43.99 -42.60
C ALA A 370 -56.55 -44.28 -41.55
N LEU A 371 -55.45 -44.94 -41.95
CA LEU A 371 -54.31 -45.20 -41.09
C LEU A 371 -53.64 -43.89 -40.62
N PHE A 372 -53.46 -42.92 -41.52
CA PHE A 372 -52.91 -41.61 -41.18
C PHE A 372 -53.80 -40.87 -40.16
N VAL A 373 -55.12 -40.85 -40.38
CA VAL A 373 -56.07 -40.24 -39.44
C VAL A 373 -56.05 -40.96 -38.09
N LEU A 374 -56.00 -42.28 -38.08
CA LEU A 374 -55.91 -43.07 -36.85
C LEU A 374 -54.64 -42.73 -36.05
N LEU A 375 -53.48 -42.66 -36.71
CA LEU A 375 -52.22 -42.29 -36.06
C LEU A 375 -52.24 -40.86 -35.50
N LEU A 376 -52.86 -39.91 -36.22
CA LEU A 376 -53.05 -38.55 -35.70
C LEU A 376 -53.98 -38.55 -34.48
N VAL A 377 -55.09 -39.28 -34.51
CA VAL A 377 -56.01 -39.38 -33.36
C VAL A 377 -55.30 -39.99 -32.15
N VAL A 378 -54.49 -41.04 -32.34
CA VAL A 378 -53.69 -41.63 -31.26
C VAL A 378 -52.72 -40.61 -30.67
N GLU A 379 -52.03 -39.83 -31.49
CA GLU A 379 -51.12 -38.78 -31.03
C GLU A 379 -51.85 -37.66 -30.29
N PHE A 380 -53.03 -37.23 -30.78
CA PHE A 380 -53.85 -36.22 -30.10
C PHE A 380 -54.41 -36.71 -28.77
N VAL A 381 -54.83 -37.98 -28.69
CA VAL A 381 -55.29 -38.60 -27.45
C VAL A 381 -54.14 -38.75 -26.45
N GLN A 382 -52.94 -39.15 -26.90
CA GLN A 382 -51.75 -39.19 -26.06
C GLN A 382 -51.35 -37.81 -25.54
N ARG A 383 -51.50 -36.75 -26.35
CA ARG A 383 -51.29 -35.36 -25.89
C ARG A 383 -52.39 -34.89 -24.94
N GLY A 384 -53.65 -35.25 -25.19
CA GLY A 384 -54.81 -34.81 -24.42
C GLY A 384 -54.99 -35.52 -23.07
N LEU A 385 -54.54 -36.78 -22.95
CA LEU A 385 -54.48 -37.50 -21.67
C LEU A 385 -53.35 -37.02 -20.75
N VAL A 386 -52.41 -36.24 -21.29
CA VAL A 386 -51.21 -35.77 -20.61
C VAL A 386 -51.27 -34.27 -20.28
N ALA A 387 -52.22 -33.53 -20.88
CA ALA A 387 -52.55 -32.15 -20.51
C ALA A 387 -53.32 -32.11 -19.19
#